data_AF-A0A1V5ZHU9-F1
#
_entry.id   AF-A0A1V5ZHU9-F1
#
_cell.length_a   1.000
_cell.length_b   1.000
_cell.length_c   1.000
_cell.angle_alpha   90.00
_cell.angle_beta   90.00
_cell.angle_gamma   90.00
#
_symmetry.space_group_name_H-M   'P 1'
#
loop_
_entity.id
_entity.type
_entity.pdbx_description
1 polymer ?
#
loop_
_entity_poly.entity_id
_entity_poly.type
_entity_poly.pdbx_seq_one_letter_code
_entity_poly.pdbx_strand_id
1 'polypeptide(L)'
;MEVGGLVGTSNNGTVTSCYARGAVSGNNLVGGLIGRIQYDTVTSCYATGAVSGNSDVGGLIGNIANGTVTSCYATGAVSGNNDVGGLVGYIYNSTVSSCYWDMETSSQSISSGGDGRITTEMTYPYAANTYVGWDFTTVWAADTDSSVNSGYPYLRKQAFLPEGEEEGETPSEGEMPGEGETPGEGEATPVQTPVVQGMTEDQARAQLTAAGFVVQVRYESSDSVPEGQVIRQEPEGGVLLAPGGTVTLVISSDDASEGGCCQNSKGLMTPVALIRRLLGDWLLIGVSMGALILVTRRR
;
A
#
# COMPACT_ATOMS: atom_id res chain seq x y z
N MET A 1 5.37 -18.52 -26.78
CA MET A 1 4.71 -17.25 -27.13
C MET A 1 4.89 -16.35 -25.92
N GLU A 2 5.56 -15.22 -26.09
CA GLU A 2 5.68 -14.19 -25.05
C GLU A 2 4.35 -13.42 -24.98
N VAL A 3 3.83 -13.22 -23.78
CA VAL A 3 2.51 -12.61 -23.60
C VAL A 3 2.58 -11.52 -22.54
N GLY A 4 2.14 -10.32 -22.91
CA GLY A 4 1.90 -9.22 -21.97
C GLY A 4 0.53 -8.62 -22.21
N GLY A 5 -0.10 -8.12 -21.15
CA GLY A 5 -1.42 -7.48 -21.25
C GLY A 5 -1.44 -6.27 -22.18
N LEU A 6 -0.30 -5.59 -22.35
CA LEU A 6 -0.12 -4.50 -23.31
C LEU A 6 0.94 -4.83 -24.36
N VAL A 7 2.08 -5.40 -23.95
CA VAL A 7 3.23 -5.63 -24.84
C VAL A 7 3.72 -7.06 -24.71
N GLY A 8 3.71 -7.84 -25.81
CA GLY A 8 4.29 -9.18 -25.82
C GLY A 8 5.81 -9.15 -25.66
N THR A 9 6.50 -8.41 -26.52
CA THR A 9 7.95 -8.19 -26.45
C THR A 9 8.28 -6.77 -26.88
N SER A 10 9.15 -6.12 -26.10
CA SER A 10 9.78 -4.85 -26.47
C SER A 10 11.28 -5.04 -26.63
N ASN A 11 11.89 -4.29 -27.55
CA ASN A 11 13.32 -4.29 -27.77
C ASN A 11 13.78 -2.88 -28.10
N ASN A 12 14.65 -2.33 -27.25
CA ASN A 12 15.24 -1.00 -27.40
C ASN A 12 14.20 0.14 -27.48
N GLY A 13 13.13 0.01 -26.69
CA GLY A 13 12.05 0.98 -26.55
C GLY A 13 11.89 1.48 -25.11
N THR A 14 10.81 2.23 -24.90
CA THR A 14 10.43 2.75 -23.60
C THR A 14 8.96 2.49 -23.33
N VAL A 15 8.62 2.09 -22.11
CA VAL A 15 7.25 1.95 -21.65
C VAL A 15 7.07 2.81 -20.42
N THR A 16 6.23 3.84 -20.51
CA THR A 16 6.11 4.84 -19.45
C THR A 16 4.66 5.18 -19.18
N SER A 17 4.27 5.28 -17.90
CA SER A 17 2.91 5.68 -17.51
C SER A 17 1.83 4.80 -18.14
N CYS A 18 2.00 3.49 -18.07
CA CYS A 18 1.09 2.50 -18.63
C CYS A 18 0.57 1.54 -17.55
N TYR A 19 -0.63 0.99 -17.77
CA TYR A 19 -1.20 0.02 -16.84
C TYR A 19 -2.01 -1.08 -17.53
N ALA A 20 -2.15 -2.21 -16.85
CA ALA A 20 -2.97 -3.33 -17.30
C ALA A 20 -3.82 -3.91 -16.16
N ARG A 21 -5.12 -4.10 -16.41
CA ARG A 21 -6.08 -4.68 -15.44
C ARG A 21 -6.62 -6.04 -15.88
N GLY A 22 -6.53 -6.35 -17.17
CA GLY A 22 -7.04 -7.60 -17.73
C GLY A 22 -6.22 -8.80 -17.30
N ALA A 23 -6.88 -9.95 -17.13
CA ALA A 23 -6.19 -11.20 -16.86
C ALA A 23 -5.36 -11.64 -18.08
N VAL A 24 -4.16 -12.14 -17.84
CA VAL A 24 -3.21 -12.58 -18.86
C VAL A 24 -2.90 -14.06 -18.65
N SER A 25 -3.00 -14.85 -19.71
CA SER A 25 -2.61 -16.25 -19.70
C SER A 25 -1.67 -16.55 -20.86
N GLY A 26 -0.57 -17.24 -20.58
CA GLY A 26 0.42 -17.62 -21.56
C GLY A 26 1.14 -18.92 -21.18
N ASN A 27 2.19 -19.26 -21.94
CA ASN A 27 3.02 -20.41 -21.62
C ASN A 27 4.34 -19.97 -20.99
N ASN A 28 5.21 -19.29 -21.73
CA ASN A 28 6.50 -18.82 -21.23
C ASN A 28 6.59 -17.29 -21.37
N LEU A 29 7.37 -16.65 -20.49
CA LEU A 29 7.65 -15.20 -20.56
C LEU A 29 6.34 -14.40 -20.49
N VAL A 30 5.62 -14.57 -19.39
CA VAL A 30 4.27 -14.02 -19.20
C VAL A 30 4.33 -12.91 -18.16
N GLY A 31 3.89 -11.71 -18.53
CA GLY A 31 3.78 -10.59 -17.61
C GLY A 31 2.39 -9.95 -17.65
N GLY A 32 1.94 -9.39 -16.52
CA GLY A 32 0.65 -8.69 -16.48
C GLY A 32 0.61 -7.50 -17.43
N LEU A 33 1.71 -6.77 -17.59
CA LEU A 33 1.84 -5.68 -18.55
C LEU A 33 2.71 -6.06 -19.76
N ILE A 34 3.89 -6.65 -19.51
CA ILE A 34 4.89 -6.92 -20.55
C ILE A 34 5.41 -8.36 -20.46
N GLY A 35 5.41 -9.11 -21.55
CA GLY A 35 5.98 -10.46 -21.56
C GLY A 35 7.50 -10.47 -21.40
N ARG A 36 8.20 -9.80 -22.33
CA ARG A 36 9.66 -9.67 -22.31
C ARG A 36 10.12 -8.27 -22.70
N ILE A 37 11.17 -7.77 -22.04
CA ILE A 37 11.88 -6.57 -22.47
C ILE A 37 13.36 -6.85 -22.72
N GLN A 38 13.94 -6.14 -23.70
CA GLN A 38 15.33 -6.30 -24.10
C GLN A 38 15.97 -4.95 -24.44
N TYR A 39 16.87 -4.45 -23.59
CA TYR A 39 17.44 -3.09 -23.71
C TYR A 39 16.41 -1.95 -23.56
N ASP A 40 15.27 -2.21 -22.90
CA ASP A 40 14.23 -1.21 -22.69
C ASP A 40 14.31 -0.56 -21.31
N THR A 41 13.65 0.59 -21.20
CA THR A 41 13.36 1.25 -19.93
C THR A 41 11.86 1.26 -19.66
N VAL A 42 11.45 0.74 -18.50
CA VAL A 42 10.07 0.75 -18.02
C VAL A 42 9.94 1.63 -16.79
N THR A 43 9.01 2.58 -16.80
CA THR A 43 8.92 3.58 -15.73
C THR A 43 7.48 3.96 -15.41
N SER A 44 7.15 4.06 -14.13
CA SER A 44 5.81 4.49 -13.69
C SER A 44 4.68 3.65 -14.27
N CYS A 45 4.79 2.33 -14.16
CA CYS A 45 3.81 1.40 -14.74
C CYS A 45 3.26 0.44 -13.68
N TYR A 46 2.05 -0.08 -13.88
CA TYR A 46 1.48 -1.05 -12.95
C TYR A 46 0.57 -2.10 -13.57
N ALA A 47 0.41 -3.23 -12.90
CA ALA A 47 -0.51 -4.30 -13.32
C ALA A 47 -1.32 -4.86 -12.15
N THR A 48 -2.64 -4.97 -12.35
CA THR A 48 -3.57 -5.51 -11.34
C THR A 48 -4.27 -6.79 -11.81
N GLY A 49 -4.13 -7.14 -13.10
CA GLY A 49 -4.75 -8.33 -13.67
C GLY A 49 -4.05 -9.62 -13.24
N ALA A 50 -4.80 -10.69 -13.03
CA ALA A 50 -4.24 -12.00 -12.72
C ALA A 50 -3.39 -12.53 -13.88
N VAL A 51 -2.24 -13.12 -13.57
CA VAL A 51 -1.26 -13.63 -14.53
C VAL A 51 -1.05 -15.13 -14.32
N SER A 52 -1.25 -15.91 -15.39
CA SER A 52 -1.02 -17.36 -15.36
C SER A 52 -0.08 -17.78 -16.49
N GLY A 53 0.97 -18.53 -16.15
CA GLY A 53 1.93 -19.07 -17.11
C GLY A 53 2.56 -20.38 -16.64
N ASN A 54 3.61 -20.81 -17.33
CA ASN A 54 4.39 -22.00 -16.99
C ASN A 54 5.81 -21.63 -16.54
N SER A 55 6.55 -20.83 -17.32
CA SER A 55 7.91 -20.37 -17.01
C SER A 55 8.06 -18.86 -17.14
N ASP A 56 8.88 -18.25 -16.28
CA ASP A 56 9.21 -16.81 -16.31
C ASP A 56 7.95 -15.94 -16.23
N VAL A 57 7.23 -16.09 -15.12
CA VAL A 57 5.92 -15.46 -14.91
C VAL A 57 6.06 -14.35 -13.89
N GLY A 58 5.74 -13.11 -14.28
CA GLY A 58 5.79 -11.94 -13.40
C GLY A 58 4.46 -11.21 -13.32
N GLY A 59 4.13 -10.65 -12.16
CA GLY A 59 2.93 -9.83 -12.01
C GLY A 59 2.91 -8.61 -12.93
N LEU A 60 4.07 -7.98 -13.17
CA LEU A 60 4.23 -6.89 -14.13
C LEU A 60 4.95 -7.34 -15.40
N ILE A 61 6.13 -7.94 -15.26
CA ILE A 61 7.01 -8.31 -16.38
C ILE A 61 7.46 -9.77 -16.27
N GLY A 62 7.29 -10.56 -17.32
CA GLY A 62 7.77 -11.95 -17.31
C GLY A 62 9.29 -12.04 -17.25
N ASN A 63 9.97 -11.40 -18.20
CA ASN A 63 11.43 -11.47 -18.34
C ASN A 63 12.06 -10.12 -18.70
N ILE A 64 13.19 -9.82 -18.06
CA ILE A 64 13.97 -8.60 -18.31
C ILE A 64 15.39 -8.99 -18.74
N ALA A 65 15.82 -8.51 -19.91
CA ALA A 65 17.18 -8.69 -20.39
C ALA A 65 17.84 -7.35 -20.74
N ASN A 66 18.93 -7.00 -20.05
CA ASN A 66 19.67 -5.75 -20.25
C ASN A 66 18.80 -4.47 -20.16
N GLY A 67 17.73 -4.49 -19.35
CA GLY A 67 16.78 -3.39 -19.21
C GLY A 67 16.84 -2.69 -17.86
N THR A 68 16.03 -1.64 -17.72
CA THR A 68 15.85 -0.92 -16.45
C THR A 68 14.37 -0.77 -16.13
N VAL A 69 13.97 -1.04 -14.88
CA VAL A 69 12.59 -0.91 -14.42
C VAL A 69 12.56 -0.09 -13.14
N THR A 70 11.77 0.99 -13.14
CA THR A 70 11.74 1.95 -12.03
C THR A 70 10.34 2.44 -11.71
N SER A 71 10.03 2.62 -10.43
CA SER A 71 8.74 3.15 -9.96
C SER A 71 7.53 2.39 -10.50
N CYS A 72 7.57 1.06 -10.47
CA CYS A 72 6.50 0.22 -10.98
C CYS A 72 5.94 -0.70 -9.91
N TYR A 73 4.70 -1.18 -10.07
CA TYR A 73 4.16 -2.14 -9.12
C TYR A 73 3.20 -3.19 -9.70
N ALA A 74 2.98 -4.28 -8.96
CA ALA A 74 2.02 -5.32 -9.32
C ALA A 74 1.18 -5.79 -8.13
N THR A 75 -0.10 -6.07 -8.38
CA THR A 75 -1.05 -6.59 -7.37
C THR A 75 -1.84 -7.81 -7.86
N GLY A 76 -1.76 -8.13 -9.16
CA GLY A 76 -2.48 -9.27 -9.71
C GLY A 76 -1.95 -10.61 -9.18
N ALA A 77 -2.87 -11.56 -8.92
CA ALA A 77 -2.53 -12.94 -8.59
C ALA A 77 -1.61 -13.56 -9.66
N VAL A 78 -0.47 -14.11 -9.27
CA VAL A 78 0.49 -14.71 -10.20
C VAL A 78 0.56 -16.22 -9.97
N SER A 79 0.49 -17.00 -11.04
CA SER A 79 0.60 -18.47 -10.98
C SER A 79 1.49 -19.00 -12.11
N GLY A 80 2.41 -19.90 -11.76
CA GLY A 80 3.23 -20.62 -12.72
C GLY A 80 4.02 -21.76 -12.07
N ASN A 81 4.87 -22.42 -12.85
CA ASN A 81 5.60 -23.61 -12.41
C ASN A 81 7.11 -23.36 -12.21
N ASN A 82 7.70 -22.46 -13.01
CA ASN A 82 9.12 -22.16 -12.97
C ASN A 82 9.37 -20.64 -13.01
N ASP A 83 10.27 -20.15 -12.17
CA ASP A 83 10.65 -18.73 -12.07
C ASP A 83 9.44 -17.78 -12.06
N VAL A 84 8.68 -17.87 -10.97
CA VAL A 84 7.46 -17.08 -10.72
C VAL A 84 7.77 -15.98 -9.73
N GLY A 85 7.45 -14.74 -10.09
CA GLY A 85 7.67 -13.59 -9.23
C GLY A 85 6.46 -12.68 -9.13
N GLY A 86 6.27 -12.10 -7.94
CA GLY A 86 5.18 -11.16 -7.70
C GLY A 86 5.26 -9.90 -8.57
N LEU A 87 6.46 -9.42 -8.91
CA LEU A 87 6.67 -8.32 -9.86
C LEU A 87 7.29 -8.81 -11.18
N VAL A 88 8.41 -9.50 -11.08
CA VAL A 88 9.23 -9.94 -12.23
C VAL A 88 9.51 -11.42 -12.13
N GLY A 89 9.26 -12.17 -13.20
CA GLY A 89 9.56 -13.59 -13.28
C GLY A 89 11.06 -13.87 -13.28
N TYR A 90 11.80 -13.30 -14.24
CA TYR A 90 13.25 -13.49 -14.37
C TYR A 90 14.01 -12.22 -14.81
N ILE A 91 15.23 -12.08 -14.31
CA ILE A 91 16.12 -10.95 -14.60
C ILE A 91 17.48 -11.44 -15.12
N TYR A 92 17.91 -10.87 -16.25
CA TYR A 92 19.23 -11.04 -16.82
C TYR A 92 19.92 -9.70 -17.02
N ASN A 93 21.03 -9.46 -16.31
CA ASN A 93 21.88 -8.26 -16.46
C ASN A 93 21.08 -6.94 -16.48
N SER A 94 20.10 -6.80 -15.58
CA SER A 94 19.16 -5.66 -15.58
C SER A 94 19.01 -5.08 -14.19
N THR A 95 18.43 -3.89 -14.09
CA THR A 95 18.20 -3.22 -12.81
C THR A 95 16.70 -3.00 -12.57
N VAL A 96 16.28 -3.27 -11.33
CA VAL A 96 14.91 -3.01 -10.86
C VAL A 96 15.03 -2.20 -9.58
N SER A 97 14.46 -1.00 -9.54
CA SER A 97 14.60 -0.05 -8.42
C SER A 97 13.27 0.63 -8.10
N SER A 98 13.01 0.88 -6.81
CA SER A 98 11.76 1.51 -6.34
C SER A 98 10.50 0.86 -6.92
N CYS A 99 10.52 -0.47 -7.08
CA CYS A 99 9.40 -1.24 -7.61
C CYS A 99 8.88 -2.21 -6.57
N TYR A 100 7.56 -2.40 -6.54
CA TYR A 100 6.89 -3.09 -5.44
C TYR A 100 5.89 -4.13 -5.94
N TRP A 101 5.62 -5.15 -5.16
CA TRP A 101 4.51 -6.04 -5.43
C TRP A 101 3.84 -6.44 -4.14
N ASP A 102 2.54 -6.68 -4.25
CA ASP A 102 1.71 -6.98 -3.11
C ASP A 102 1.72 -8.48 -2.81
N MET A 103 2.22 -8.85 -1.63
CA MET A 103 2.43 -10.25 -1.24
C MET A 103 1.14 -11.03 -0.98
N GLU A 104 0.06 -10.33 -0.63
CA GLU A 104 -1.19 -10.95 -0.23
C GLU A 104 -2.08 -11.19 -1.45
N THR A 105 -2.22 -10.19 -2.31
CA THR A 105 -3.05 -10.25 -3.53
C THR A 105 -2.39 -11.02 -4.66
N SER A 106 -1.06 -10.92 -4.81
CA SER A 106 -0.34 -11.69 -5.83
C SER A 106 -0.24 -13.19 -5.50
N SER A 107 -0.44 -13.56 -4.23
CA SER A 107 -0.17 -14.91 -3.70
C SER A 107 1.27 -15.38 -3.91
N GLN A 108 2.21 -14.47 -4.10
CA GLN A 108 3.64 -14.76 -4.17
C GLN A 108 4.31 -14.39 -2.85
N SER A 109 5.46 -14.99 -2.56
CA SER A 109 6.33 -14.60 -1.43
C SER A 109 7.70 -14.10 -1.90
N ILE A 110 7.97 -14.22 -3.22
CA ILE A 110 9.24 -13.90 -3.85
C ILE A 110 9.03 -13.23 -5.22
N SER A 111 10.07 -12.56 -5.70
CA SER A 111 10.17 -12.00 -7.04
C SER A 111 11.64 -11.93 -7.43
N SER A 112 11.96 -12.06 -8.72
CA SER A 112 13.35 -11.90 -9.18
C SER A 112 13.87 -10.48 -9.00
N GLY A 113 12.98 -9.49 -8.90
CA GLY A 113 13.32 -8.12 -8.54
C GLY A 113 12.13 -7.33 -7.99
N GLY A 114 12.44 -6.18 -7.39
CA GLY A 114 11.51 -5.37 -6.63
C GLY A 114 11.30 -5.88 -5.20
N ASP A 115 10.68 -5.04 -4.36
CA ASP A 115 10.45 -5.33 -2.95
C ASP A 115 9.01 -5.79 -2.73
N GLY A 116 8.84 -6.94 -2.06
CA GLY A 116 7.53 -7.42 -1.63
C GLY A 116 7.01 -6.58 -0.46
N ARG A 117 5.74 -6.18 -0.54
CA ARG A 117 5.04 -5.38 0.48
C ARG A 117 3.69 -6.00 0.79
N ILE A 118 3.21 -5.81 2.02
CA ILE A 118 1.85 -6.21 2.37
C ILE A 118 0.84 -5.18 1.84
N THR A 119 -0.44 -5.54 1.72
CA THR A 119 -1.47 -4.68 1.11
C THR A 119 -1.61 -3.34 1.83
N THR A 120 -1.51 -3.33 3.15
CA THR A 120 -1.59 -2.09 3.95
C THR A 120 -0.40 -1.14 3.75
N GLU A 121 0.75 -1.65 3.34
CA GLU A 121 1.92 -0.81 3.01
C GLU A 121 1.82 -0.22 1.59
N MET A 122 0.99 -0.80 0.72
CA MET A 122 0.82 -0.39 -0.67
C MET A 122 -0.44 0.44 -0.95
N THR A 123 -1.41 0.45 -0.03
CA THR A 123 -2.70 1.15 -0.17
C THR A 123 -2.76 2.39 0.73
N TYR A 124 -3.56 3.40 0.40
CA TYR A 124 -3.72 4.60 1.23
C TYR A 124 -4.31 4.27 2.63
N PRO A 125 -3.85 4.92 3.73
CA PRO A 125 -2.79 5.92 3.84
C PRO A 125 -1.42 5.27 4.06
N TYR A 126 -0.92 4.58 3.01
CA TYR A 126 0.31 3.79 2.91
C TYR A 126 1.31 4.09 4.01
N ALA A 127 1.90 3.04 4.60
CA ALA A 127 3.09 3.23 5.44
C ALA A 127 4.04 4.17 4.69
N ALA A 128 4.29 5.37 5.23
CA ALA A 128 4.75 6.57 4.51
C ALA A 128 6.06 6.42 3.69
N ASN A 129 6.66 5.23 3.74
CA ASN A 129 7.97 4.89 3.25
C ASN A 129 7.96 3.94 2.04
N THR A 130 6.80 3.46 1.56
CA THR A 130 6.77 2.52 0.42
C THR A 130 7.12 3.24 -0.89
N TYR A 131 6.40 4.30 -1.25
CA TYR A 131 6.56 4.97 -2.55
C TYR A 131 7.52 6.18 -2.49
N VAL A 132 8.58 6.09 -1.70
CA VAL A 132 9.56 7.19 -1.53
C VAL A 132 10.22 7.51 -2.86
N GLY A 133 10.20 8.79 -3.23
CA GLY A 133 10.76 9.28 -4.49
C GLY A 133 9.83 9.16 -5.70
N TRP A 134 8.60 8.65 -5.53
CA TRP A 134 7.60 8.67 -6.61
C TRP A 134 6.98 10.07 -6.74
N ASP A 135 6.69 10.48 -7.98
CA ASP A 135 6.07 11.77 -8.26
C ASP A 135 4.54 11.70 -8.16
N PHE A 136 4.01 12.01 -6.98
CA PHE A 136 2.56 12.17 -6.74
C PHE A 136 2.02 13.56 -7.16
N THR A 137 2.87 14.45 -7.66
CA THR A 137 2.45 15.78 -8.11
C THR A 137 1.99 15.75 -9.57
N THR A 138 2.69 15.01 -10.44
CA THR A 138 2.39 15.00 -11.89
C THR A 138 2.07 13.62 -12.47
N VAL A 139 2.61 12.54 -11.90
CA VAL A 139 2.48 11.19 -12.49
C VAL A 139 1.43 10.36 -11.76
N TRP A 140 1.56 10.26 -10.44
CA TRP A 140 0.73 9.39 -9.60
C TRP A 140 -0.31 10.20 -8.81
N ALA A 141 -1.44 9.58 -8.55
CA ALA A 141 -2.45 10.02 -7.60
C ALA A 141 -2.65 8.93 -6.55
N ALA A 142 -2.81 9.34 -5.30
CA ALA A 142 -3.21 8.44 -4.23
C ALA A 142 -4.72 8.17 -4.33
N ASP A 143 -5.12 6.90 -4.21
CA ASP A 143 -6.53 6.50 -4.16
C ASP A 143 -7.02 6.56 -2.72
N THR A 144 -7.27 7.77 -2.22
CA THR A 144 -7.50 8.02 -0.80
C THR A 144 -8.79 7.43 -0.25
N ASP A 145 -9.76 7.18 -1.12
CA ASP A 145 -11.08 6.62 -0.81
C ASP A 145 -11.26 5.19 -1.37
N SER A 146 -10.21 4.60 -1.94
CA SER A 146 -10.23 3.30 -2.61
C SER A 146 -11.16 3.18 -3.82
N SER A 147 -11.67 4.29 -4.37
CA SER A 147 -12.69 4.29 -5.41
C SER A 147 -12.16 3.98 -6.82
N VAL A 148 -10.91 4.35 -7.11
CA VAL A 148 -10.36 4.28 -8.46
C VAL A 148 -9.61 2.98 -8.70
N ASN A 149 -8.82 2.56 -7.71
CA ASN A 149 -7.85 1.50 -7.82
C ASN A 149 -7.67 0.76 -6.48
N SER A 150 -8.75 0.62 -5.71
CA SER A 150 -8.79 -0.16 -4.47
C SER A 150 -7.74 0.24 -3.44
N GLY A 151 -7.43 1.54 -3.37
CA GLY A 151 -6.51 2.12 -2.41
C GLY A 151 -5.07 2.24 -2.93
N TYR A 152 -4.74 1.57 -4.03
CA TYR A 152 -3.41 1.62 -4.62
C TYR A 152 -3.22 2.89 -5.48
N PRO A 153 -2.01 3.47 -5.55
CA PRO A 153 -1.74 4.62 -6.41
C PRO A 153 -2.10 4.37 -7.88
N TYR A 154 -2.73 5.32 -8.54
CA TYR A 154 -3.07 5.24 -9.97
C TYR A 154 -2.45 6.39 -10.76
N LEU A 155 -2.41 6.27 -12.07
CA LEU A 155 -1.81 7.30 -12.93
C LEU A 155 -2.76 8.49 -13.10
N ARG A 156 -2.29 9.73 -12.89
CA ARG A 156 -3.10 10.95 -12.99
C ARG A 156 -3.76 11.13 -14.35
N LYS A 157 -3.07 10.75 -15.43
CA LYS A 157 -3.62 10.82 -16.80
C LYS A 157 -4.78 9.85 -17.06
N GLN A 158 -5.09 8.97 -16.10
CA GLN A 158 -6.29 8.15 -16.12
C GLN A 158 -7.53 8.91 -15.60
N ALA A 159 -7.33 9.99 -14.84
CA ALA A 159 -8.38 10.82 -14.27
C ALA A 159 -8.60 12.10 -15.09
N PHE A 160 -9.06 11.97 -16.33
CA PHE A 160 -9.75 13.05 -17.02
C PHE A 160 -10.62 12.53 -18.16
N LEU A 161 -11.83 12.09 -17.81
CA LEU A 161 -13.07 12.60 -18.40
C LEU A 161 -14.16 12.42 -17.33
N PRO A 162 -14.76 13.47 -16.75
CA PRO A 162 -16.09 13.32 -16.18
C PRO A 162 -16.99 12.77 -17.29
N GLU A 163 -17.68 11.67 -17.04
CA GLU A 163 -18.76 11.19 -17.92
C GLU A 163 -19.85 12.28 -17.93
N GLY A 164 -19.78 13.22 -18.87
CA GLY A 164 -20.69 14.36 -18.86
C GLY A 164 -20.40 15.48 -19.85
N GLU A 165 -19.73 15.24 -20.97
CA GLU A 165 -19.82 16.13 -22.13
C GLU A 165 -20.15 15.27 -23.35
N GLU A 166 -21.46 15.16 -23.65
CA GLU A 166 -21.88 14.78 -24.99
C GLU A 166 -21.26 15.80 -25.96
N GLU A 167 -20.56 15.31 -26.99
CA GLU A 167 -20.14 16.14 -28.11
C GLU A 167 -21.40 16.71 -28.79
N GLY A 168 -21.73 17.96 -28.43
CA GLY A 168 -22.74 18.74 -29.11
C GLY A 168 -22.33 18.95 -30.56
N GLU A 169 -23.05 18.30 -31.47
CA GLU A 169 -23.10 18.69 -32.86
C GLU A 169 -23.46 20.18 -32.97
N THR A 170 -22.80 20.84 -33.92
CA THR A 170 -22.81 22.29 -34.20
C THR A 170 -24.20 22.96 -34.18
N PRO A 171 -24.35 24.20 -33.67
CA PRO A 171 -25.63 24.89 -33.68
C PRO A 171 -25.94 25.49 -35.07
N SER A 172 -27.06 25.11 -35.67
CA SER A 172 -27.73 25.91 -36.69
C SER A 172 -28.95 26.61 -36.09
N GLU A 173 -28.92 27.94 -36.19
CA GLU A 173 -29.88 28.99 -35.83
C GLU A 173 -31.35 28.62 -35.59
N GLY A 174 -31.94 29.18 -34.52
CA GLY A 174 -33.40 29.33 -34.40
C GLY A 174 -33.92 29.63 -32.99
N GLU A 175 -34.23 30.91 -32.73
CA GLU A 175 -35.21 31.46 -31.77
C GLU A 175 -34.95 31.43 -30.24
N MET A 176 -34.79 32.64 -29.68
CA MET A 176 -35.11 33.03 -28.28
C MET A 176 -36.62 33.35 -28.13
N PRO A 177 -37.19 33.62 -26.93
CA PRO A 177 -36.74 33.41 -25.53
C PRO A 177 -37.83 32.77 -24.62
N GLY A 178 -37.46 32.43 -23.38
CA GLY A 178 -38.42 32.17 -22.30
C GLY A 178 -37.76 32.24 -20.93
N GLU A 179 -38.06 33.31 -20.18
CA GLU A 179 -37.69 33.51 -18.78
C GLU A 179 -38.30 32.41 -17.89
N GLY A 180 -37.56 31.91 -16.91
CA GLY A 180 -38.13 30.96 -15.94
C GLY A 180 -37.11 30.30 -15.02
N GLU A 181 -36.87 30.95 -13.88
CA GLU A 181 -36.69 30.32 -12.56
C GLU A 181 -35.43 29.47 -12.30
N THR A 182 -34.50 30.09 -11.56
CA THR A 182 -33.66 29.38 -10.58
C THR A 182 -34.54 28.57 -9.62
N PRO A 183 -34.17 27.32 -9.32
CA PRO A 183 -34.01 27.00 -7.90
C PRO A 183 -32.91 25.97 -7.58
N GLY A 184 -32.27 26.19 -6.43
CA GLY A 184 -31.83 25.09 -5.58
C GLY A 184 -30.33 24.89 -5.44
N GLU A 185 -29.63 25.92 -4.97
CA GLU A 185 -28.39 25.72 -4.21
C GLU A 185 -28.74 24.81 -3.02
N GLY A 186 -28.35 23.54 -3.12
CA GLY A 186 -28.48 22.58 -2.04
C GLY A 186 -27.54 22.98 -0.92
N GLU A 187 -28.05 23.82 -0.01
CA GLU A 187 -27.41 24.17 1.25
C GLU A 187 -27.00 22.88 1.98
N ALA A 188 -25.70 22.55 1.91
CA ALA A 188 -25.09 21.58 2.80
C ALA A 188 -25.13 22.19 4.21
N THR A 189 -26.08 21.75 5.04
CA THR A 189 -26.16 22.18 6.44
C THR A 189 -24.83 21.93 7.13
N PRO A 190 -24.15 22.96 7.66
CA PRO A 190 -22.82 22.80 8.22
C PRO A 190 -22.87 21.96 9.50
N VAL A 191 -21.93 21.00 9.61
CA VAL A 191 -21.82 20.11 10.77
C VAL A 191 -20.84 20.74 11.75
N GLN A 192 -21.23 20.81 13.03
CA GLN A 192 -20.36 21.34 14.09
C GLN A 192 -19.22 20.36 14.36
N THR A 193 -17.98 20.85 14.42
CA THR A 193 -16.84 20.01 14.82
C THR A 193 -16.90 19.65 16.30
N PRO A 194 -16.79 18.35 16.66
CA PRO A 194 -16.65 17.94 18.04
C PRO A 194 -15.38 18.54 18.70
N VAL A 195 -15.48 18.89 19.99
CA VAL A 195 -14.32 19.29 20.82
C VAL A 195 -13.65 18.03 21.33
N VAL A 196 -12.46 17.70 20.81
CA VAL A 196 -11.66 16.51 21.16
C VAL A 196 -10.33 16.85 21.86
N GLN A 197 -10.15 18.10 22.30
CA GLN A 197 -9.00 18.51 23.12
C GLN A 197 -8.97 17.72 24.45
N GLY A 198 -7.81 17.12 24.76
CA GLY A 198 -7.61 16.32 25.98
C GLY A 198 -8.10 14.87 25.88
N MET A 199 -8.61 14.43 24.72
CA MET A 199 -8.92 13.02 24.47
C MET A 199 -7.69 12.24 24.00
N THR A 200 -7.70 10.92 24.18
CA THR A 200 -6.71 10.04 23.57
C THR A 200 -6.87 10.01 22.05
N GLU A 201 -5.79 9.74 21.32
CA GLU A 201 -5.81 9.64 19.84
C GLU A 201 -6.99 8.79 19.34
N ASP A 202 -7.17 7.62 19.92
CA ASP A 202 -8.21 6.67 19.52
C ASP A 202 -9.62 7.22 19.72
N GLN A 203 -9.86 7.95 20.81
CA GLN A 203 -11.16 8.55 21.10
C GLN A 203 -11.44 9.75 20.19
N ALA A 204 -10.45 10.61 19.99
CA ALA A 204 -10.55 11.78 19.12
C ALA A 204 -10.79 11.36 17.66
N ARG A 205 -10.02 10.37 17.18
CA ARG A 205 -10.18 9.80 15.84
C ARG A 205 -11.56 9.15 15.68
N ALA A 206 -12.00 8.34 16.64
CA ALA A 206 -13.30 7.69 16.55
C ALA A 206 -14.46 8.71 16.49
N GLN A 207 -14.40 9.79 17.27
CA GLN A 207 -15.43 10.82 17.26
C GLN A 207 -15.43 11.66 15.99
N LEU A 208 -14.26 12.04 15.48
CA LEU A 208 -14.17 12.83 14.25
C LEU A 208 -14.56 12.00 13.01
N THR A 209 -14.15 10.74 12.95
CA THR A 209 -14.58 9.81 11.89
C THR A 209 -16.09 9.53 11.99
N ALA A 210 -16.64 9.35 13.20
CA ALA A 210 -18.09 9.17 13.39
C ALA A 210 -18.89 10.41 13.00
N ALA A 211 -18.31 11.61 13.13
CA ALA A 211 -18.89 12.87 12.71
C ALA A 211 -18.65 13.19 11.22
N GLY A 212 -17.99 12.29 10.47
CA GLY A 212 -17.78 12.43 9.03
C GLY A 212 -16.67 13.41 8.64
N PHE A 213 -15.72 13.67 9.55
CA PHE A 213 -14.55 14.50 9.30
C PHE A 213 -13.33 13.66 8.93
N VAL A 214 -12.49 14.19 8.04
CA VAL A 214 -11.22 13.57 7.67
C VAL A 214 -10.16 13.99 8.70
N VAL A 215 -9.56 13.04 9.40
CA VAL A 215 -8.60 13.33 10.47
C VAL A 215 -7.17 13.27 9.94
N GLN A 216 -6.43 14.38 10.05
CA GLN A 216 -4.98 14.41 9.85
C GLN A 216 -4.29 14.43 11.20
N VAL A 217 -3.37 13.50 11.46
CA VAL A 217 -2.62 13.48 12.72
C VAL A 217 -1.22 14.02 12.48
N ARG A 218 -0.82 14.97 13.32
CA ARG A 218 0.53 15.52 13.39
C ARG A 218 1.07 15.29 14.79
N TYR A 219 2.32 14.88 14.89
CA TYR A 219 2.99 14.65 16.16
C TYR A 219 3.89 15.86 16.49
N GLU A 220 3.77 16.41 17.69
CA GLU A 220 4.62 17.50 18.21
C GLU A 220 5.02 17.21 19.66
N SER A 221 6.27 17.46 20.03
CA SER A 221 6.74 17.30 21.41
C SER A 221 6.22 18.39 22.34
N SER A 222 5.55 18.00 23.44
CA SER A 222 5.07 18.93 24.46
C SER A 222 5.33 18.44 25.87
N ASP A 223 5.98 19.28 26.69
CA ASP A 223 6.26 18.99 28.11
C ASP A 223 5.02 19.17 29.03
N SER A 224 3.90 19.67 28.47
CA SER A 224 2.70 20.04 29.22
C SER A 224 1.55 19.03 29.10
N VAL A 225 1.61 18.13 28.11
CA VAL A 225 0.54 17.18 27.78
C VAL A 225 1.12 15.77 27.74
N PRO A 226 0.53 14.79 28.47
CA PRO A 226 0.97 13.40 28.46
C PRO A 226 1.03 12.83 27.04
N GLU A 227 2.01 11.95 26.80
CA GLU A 227 2.19 11.24 25.53
C GLU A 227 0.89 10.55 25.08
N GLY A 228 0.60 10.64 23.78
CA GLY A 228 -0.59 10.02 23.19
C GLY A 228 -1.90 10.78 23.40
N GLN A 229 -1.86 12.00 23.95
CA GLN A 229 -3.02 12.89 24.04
C GLN A 229 -2.97 14.01 23.00
N VAL A 230 -4.16 14.43 22.54
CA VAL A 230 -4.33 15.55 21.62
C VAL A 230 -3.96 16.86 22.33
N ILE A 231 -2.88 17.49 21.88
CA ILE A 231 -2.42 18.82 22.31
C ILE A 231 -3.39 19.89 21.84
N ARG A 232 -3.74 19.87 20.55
CA ARG A 232 -4.67 20.84 19.93
C ARG A 232 -5.27 20.27 18.65
N GLN A 233 -6.40 20.83 18.25
CA GLN A 233 -7.08 20.49 17.00
C GLN A 233 -7.26 21.75 16.15
N GLU A 234 -7.11 21.62 14.84
CA GLU A 234 -7.29 22.70 13.87
C GLU A 234 -8.24 22.22 12.76
N PRO A 235 -9.42 22.83 12.57
CA PRO A 235 -10.00 23.96 13.31
C PRO A 235 -10.37 23.65 14.77
N GLU A 236 -10.43 24.69 15.62
CA GLU A 236 -10.89 24.55 17.01
C GLU A 236 -12.29 23.90 17.07
N GLY A 237 -12.54 23.15 18.14
CA GLY A 237 -13.82 22.44 18.30
C GLY A 237 -14.98 23.41 18.43
N GLY A 238 -16.10 23.11 17.76
CA GLY A 238 -17.28 23.96 17.68
C GLY A 238 -17.36 24.85 16.44
N VAL A 239 -16.39 24.75 15.52
CA VAL A 239 -16.42 25.47 14.23
C VAL A 239 -17.30 24.72 13.23
N LEU A 240 -18.10 25.46 12.47
CA LEU A 240 -18.93 24.94 11.39
C LEU A 240 -18.04 24.58 10.19
N LEU A 241 -17.90 23.29 9.91
CA LEU A 241 -17.17 22.79 8.75
C LEU A 241 -18.14 22.14 7.76
N ALA A 242 -17.80 22.24 6.48
CA ALA A 242 -18.50 21.50 5.43
C ALA A 242 -18.37 19.99 5.70
N PRO A 243 -19.39 19.17 5.35
CA PRO A 243 -19.29 17.71 5.46
C PRO A 243 -18.04 17.20 4.73
N GLY A 244 -17.22 16.38 5.40
CA GLY A 244 -15.92 15.94 4.87
C GLY A 244 -14.76 16.91 5.12
N GLY A 245 -14.95 17.95 5.92
CA GLY A 245 -13.88 18.87 6.34
C GLY A 245 -12.71 18.13 6.98
N THR A 246 -11.49 18.59 6.71
CA THR A 246 -10.28 18.04 7.33
C THR A 246 -10.02 18.67 8.68
N VAL A 247 -9.85 17.86 9.72
CA VAL A 247 -9.47 18.27 11.07
C VAL A 247 -8.07 17.72 11.36
N THR A 248 -7.14 18.63 11.60
CA THR A 248 -5.76 18.31 11.96
C THR A 248 -5.66 18.20 13.49
N LEU A 249 -5.33 17.01 13.98
CA LEU A 249 -5.00 16.75 15.38
C LEU A 249 -3.50 16.83 15.57
N VAL A 250 -3.07 17.65 16.54
CA VAL A 250 -1.68 17.69 16.99
C VAL A 250 -1.57 16.88 18.28
N ILE A 251 -0.76 15.82 18.28
CA ILE A 251 -0.63 14.84 19.37
C ILE A 251 0.76 14.94 19.98
N SER A 252 0.84 14.81 21.31
CA SER A 252 2.10 14.86 22.04
C SER A 252 2.96 13.62 21.77
N SER A 253 4.14 13.82 21.17
CA SER A 253 5.15 12.78 20.91
C SER A 253 6.53 13.16 21.43
N ASP A 254 7.24 12.26 22.09
CA ASP A 254 8.66 12.41 22.42
C ASP A 254 9.55 11.91 21.26
N ASP A 255 10.36 12.80 20.65
CA ASP A 255 11.28 12.39 19.59
C ASP A 255 12.76 12.47 20.02
N ALA A 256 13.44 11.34 19.84
CA ALA A 256 14.90 11.09 19.72
C ALA A 256 15.79 10.94 20.99
N SER A 257 16.15 9.71 21.34
CA SER A 257 17.54 9.18 21.27
C SER A 257 17.68 7.75 21.81
N GLU A 258 18.58 6.98 21.19
CA GLU A 258 19.00 5.65 21.64
C GLU A 258 19.46 5.63 23.11
N GLY A 259 19.07 4.59 23.86
CA GLY A 259 19.78 4.19 25.07
C GLY A 259 18.89 4.02 26.31
N GLY A 260 18.44 2.79 26.52
CA GLY A 260 18.05 2.30 27.84
C GLY A 260 16.60 2.56 28.21
N CYS A 261 15.71 1.65 27.80
CA CYS A 261 14.48 1.46 28.55
C CYS A 261 14.85 0.88 29.93
N CYS A 262 14.93 1.80 30.89
CA CYS A 262 14.77 1.64 32.33
C CYS A 262 15.16 0.28 32.93
N GLN A 263 16.34 0.26 33.55
CA GLN A 263 16.54 -0.57 34.72
C GLN A 263 15.48 -0.22 35.78
N ASN A 264 14.79 -1.27 36.20
CA ASN A 264 14.16 -1.47 37.50
C ASN A 264 12.97 -0.58 37.90
N SER A 265 11.77 -1.14 37.76
CA SER A 265 11.03 -1.55 38.97
C SER A 265 10.06 -2.72 38.74
N LYS A 266 10.56 -3.92 39.05
CA LYS A 266 9.83 -5.05 39.69
C LYS A 266 8.52 -5.55 39.03
N GLY A 267 8.60 -6.74 38.43
CA GLY A 267 7.54 -7.74 38.63
C GLY A 267 7.22 -8.72 37.49
N LEU A 268 7.97 -9.81 37.41
CA LEU A 268 7.59 -11.14 36.89
C LEU A 268 7.37 -11.38 35.37
N MET A 269 8.39 -12.07 34.81
CA MET A 269 8.34 -13.29 33.97
C MET A 269 7.85 -13.23 32.51
N THR A 270 8.82 -13.47 31.63
CA THR A 270 8.77 -13.82 30.21
C THR A 270 7.86 -15.00 29.85
N PRO A 271 7.21 -15.00 28.66
CA PRO A 271 6.46 -16.14 28.14
C PRO A 271 7.39 -17.13 27.41
N VAL A 272 8.08 -17.98 28.18
CA VAL A 272 8.61 -19.27 27.69
C VAL A 272 8.08 -20.35 28.63
N ALA A 273 6.77 -20.55 28.61
CA ALA A 273 6.09 -21.59 29.39
C ALA A 273 4.69 -21.85 28.82
N LEU A 274 4.60 -22.31 27.58
CA LEU A 274 3.39 -22.99 27.10
C LEU A 274 3.79 -24.29 26.42
N ILE A 275 4.21 -25.28 27.22
CA ILE A 275 4.01 -26.72 27.04
C ILE A 275 4.56 -27.41 28.30
N ARG A 276 3.74 -28.28 28.90
CA ARG A 276 3.94 -29.10 30.12
C ARG A 276 3.47 -28.50 31.46
N ARG A 277 2.16 -28.54 31.67
CA ARG A 277 1.60 -29.10 32.91
C ARG A 277 0.75 -30.32 32.55
N LEU A 278 1.36 -31.49 32.61
CA LEU A 278 0.82 -32.74 33.14
C LEU A 278 2.01 -33.72 33.14
N LEU A 279 2.36 -34.24 34.32
CA LEU A 279 3.45 -35.17 34.66
C LEU A 279 4.78 -34.53 35.12
N GLY A 280 4.86 -34.28 36.43
CA GLY A 280 5.88 -34.85 37.32
C GLY A 280 7.33 -34.38 37.17
N ASP A 281 7.73 -33.53 38.13
CA ASP A 281 9.05 -33.37 38.74
C ASP A 281 10.21 -34.23 38.19
N TRP A 282 11.15 -33.60 37.48
CA TRP A 282 12.53 -34.08 37.41
C TRP A 282 13.52 -32.90 37.45
N LEU A 283 14.29 -32.89 38.53
CA LEU A 283 15.44 -32.04 38.83
C LEU A 283 16.57 -32.34 37.83
N LEU A 284 17.05 -31.34 37.07
CA LEU A 284 18.25 -31.48 36.23
C LEU A 284 19.31 -30.49 36.70
N ILE A 285 20.33 -31.05 37.35
CA ILE A 285 21.56 -30.40 37.79
C ILE A 285 22.59 -30.55 36.66
N GLY A 286 23.19 -29.42 36.24
CA GLY A 286 24.62 -29.31 35.88
C GLY A 286 25.17 -30.05 34.65
N VAL A 287 25.64 -29.26 33.69
CA VAL A 287 26.41 -29.63 32.48
C VAL A 287 27.82 -30.15 32.83
N SER A 288 28.29 -31.23 32.19
CA SER A 288 29.71 -31.39 31.83
C SER A 288 29.92 -32.48 30.76
N MET A 289 30.95 -32.26 29.94
CA MET A 289 31.36 -32.97 28.73
C MET A 289 31.58 -34.48 28.89
N GLY A 290 31.22 -35.23 27.84
CA GLY A 290 31.90 -36.49 27.49
C GLY A 290 31.11 -37.78 27.74
N ALA A 291 31.13 -38.64 26.73
CA ALA A 291 30.70 -40.04 26.72
C ALA A 291 29.19 -40.34 26.62
N LEU A 292 28.78 -40.61 25.38
CA LEU A 292 27.60 -41.39 25.02
C LEU A 292 27.77 -42.81 25.57
N ILE A 293 27.01 -43.18 26.60
CA ILE A 293 26.87 -44.58 27.05
C ILE A 293 25.38 -44.93 27.06
N LEU A 294 24.96 -45.75 26.08
CA LEU A 294 23.72 -46.50 26.14
C LEU A 294 23.82 -47.54 27.26
N VAL A 295 22.93 -47.47 28.26
CA VAL A 295 22.60 -48.63 29.10
C VAL A 295 21.09 -48.77 29.21
N THR A 296 20.57 -49.82 28.57
CA THR A 296 19.24 -50.37 28.80
C THR A 296 19.22 -51.26 30.06
N ARG A 297 18.21 -51.14 30.93
CA ARG A 297 17.52 -52.26 31.61
C ARG A 297 16.38 -51.71 32.50
N ARG A 298 15.12 -52.14 32.27
CA ARG A 298 14.38 -53.22 32.98
C ARG A 298 14.37 -52.99 34.50
N ARG A 299 13.25 -52.87 35.21
CA ARG A 299 11.84 -53.25 35.02
C ARG A 299 10.96 -52.17 35.64
#